data_AF-A0A2X2VAM5-F1
#
_entry.id   AF-A0A2X2VAM5-F1
#
_cell.length_a   1.000
_cell.length_b   1.000
_cell.length_c   1.000
_cell.angle_alpha   90.00
_cell.angle_beta   90.00
_cell.angle_gamma   90.00
#
_symmetry.space_group_name_H-M   'P 1'
#
loop_
_entity.id
_entity.type
_entity.pdbx_description
1 polymer ?
#
loop_
_entity_poly.entity_id
_entity_poly.type
_entity_poly.pdbx_seq_one_letter_code
_entity_poly.pdbx_strand_id
1 'polypeptide(L)'
;MMTAGFNIEWSTFMASLLVGSIGIQWSRWYLAHPKVFTVAAVIPMFPGISAYTAMISAVKISHFGYSEPLMITLLTNFLKASSIVGALSIGLSVPGLWLYRKRPRV
;
A
#
# COMPACT_ATOMS: atom_id res chain seq x y z
N MET A 1 -15.96 3.95 -1.45
CA MET A 1 -15.39 2.58 -1.39
C MET A 1 -15.50 1.97 0.00
N MET A 2 -15.06 2.65 1.09
CA MET A 2 -15.32 2.19 2.46
C MET A 2 -16.83 2.06 2.80
N THR A 3 -17.67 2.92 2.21
CA THR A 3 -19.14 2.85 2.30
C THR A 3 -19.79 1.84 1.34
N ALA A 4 -19.03 1.25 0.41
CA ALA A 4 -19.54 0.30 -0.59
C ALA A 4 -19.31 -1.18 -0.20
N GLY A 5 -18.85 -1.44 1.04
CA GLY A 5 -18.56 -2.80 1.52
C GLY A 5 -17.30 -3.44 0.94
N PHE A 6 -16.48 -2.68 0.19
CA PHE A 6 -15.21 -3.20 -0.32
C PHE A 6 -14.17 -3.28 0.80
N ASN A 7 -13.57 -4.46 0.93
CA ASN A 7 -12.41 -4.71 1.77
C ASN A 7 -11.30 -3.67 1.49
N ILE A 8 -10.60 -3.25 2.54
CA ILE A 8 -9.63 -2.16 2.47
C ILE A 8 -8.44 -2.50 1.57
N GLU A 9 -8.12 -3.79 1.46
CA GLU A 9 -7.07 -4.34 0.61
C GLU A 9 -7.38 -4.06 -0.87
N TRP A 10 -8.60 -4.40 -1.30
CA TRP A 10 -9.06 -4.18 -2.67
C TRP A 10 -9.21 -2.69 -3.00
N SER A 11 -9.70 -1.90 -2.05
CA SER A 11 -9.81 -0.45 -2.20
C SER A 11 -8.44 0.19 -2.40
N THR A 12 -7.46 -0.21 -1.59
CA THR A 12 -6.06 0.23 -1.71
C THR A 12 -5.46 -0.15 -3.05
N PHE A 13 -5.70 -1.38 -3.52
CA PHE A 13 -5.21 -1.86 -4.80
C PHE A 13 -5.75 -1.06 -5.99
N MET A 14 -7.05 -0.78 -6.00
CA MET A 14 -7.65 0.05 -7.04
C MET A 14 -7.14 1.49 -6.98
N ALA A 15 -7.01 2.05 -5.77
CA ALA A 15 -6.48 3.40 -5.58
C ALA A 15 -5.03 3.51 -6.08
N SER A 16 -4.17 2.54 -5.78
CA SER A 16 -2.78 2.54 -6.21
C SER A 16 -2.63 2.40 -7.73
N LEU A 17 -3.47 1.58 -8.38
CA LEU A 17 -3.56 1.49 -9.84
C LEU A 17 -3.95 2.82 -10.48
N LEU A 18 -4.96 3.50 -9.93
CA LEU A 18 -5.42 4.80 -10.44
C LEU A 18 -4.35 5.88 -10.25
N VAL A 19 -3.76 5.96 -9.06
CA VAL A 19 -2.67 6.90 -8.75
C VAL A 19 -1.47 6.67 -9.67
N GLY A 20 -1.07 5.41 -9.90
CA GLY A 20 0.01 5.08 -10.82
C GLY A 20 -0.30 5.48 -12.26
N SER A 21 -1.54 5.27 -12.72
CA SER A 21 -1.98 5.62 -14.07
C SER A 21 -2.04 7.14 -14.28
N ILE A 22 -2.64 7.87 -13.33
CA ILE A 22 -2.73 9.33 -13.36
C ILE A 22 -1.33 9.96 -13.26
N GLY A 23 -0.47 9.44 -12.38
CA GLY A 23 0.91 9.90 -12.22
C GLY A 23 1.71 9.82 -13.53
N ILE A 24 1.49 8.79 -14.35
CA ILE A 24 2.12 8.66 -15.68
C ILE A 24 1.50 9.60 -16.71
N GLN A 25 0.20 9.86 -16.65
CA GLN A 25 -0.43 10.80 -17.58
C GLN A 25 0.00 12.25 -17.29
N TRP A 26 0.02 12.64 -16.02
CA TRP A 26 0.49 13.96 -15.59
C TRP A 26 2.00 14.13 -15.74
N SER A 27 2.82 13.09 -15.56
CA SER A 27 4.26 13.18 -15.84
C SER A 27 4.54 13.60 -17.29
N ARG A 28 3.68 13.18 -18.24
CA ARG A 28 3.80 13.56 -19.65
C ARG A 28 3.36 14.99 -19.92
N TRP A 29 2.37 15.49 -19.17
CA TRP A 29 1.86 16.85 -19.34
C TRP A 29 2.76 17.90 -18.68
N TYR A 30 3.29 17.59 -17.50
CA TYR A 30 4.12 18.50 -16.70
C TYR A 30 5.63 18.30 -16.88
N LEU A 31 6.07 17.37 -17.75
CA LEU A 31 7.48 16.99 -17.99
C LEU A 31 8.27 16.61 -16.71
N ALA A 32 7.58 16.25 -15.63
CA ALA A 32 8.20 15.85 -14.36
C ALA A 32 8.22 14.32 -14.23
N HIS A 33 9.27 13.77 -13.61
CA HIS A 33 9.42 12.32 -13.45
C HIS A 33 8.23 11.72 -12.66
N PRO A 34 7.56 10.63 -13.12
CA PRO A 34 6.33 10.10 -12.50
C PRO A 34 6.44 9.83 -10.99
N LYS A 35 7.63 9.42 -10.54
CA LYS A 35 7.96 9.20 -9.11
C LYS A 35 7.65 10.40 -8.21
N VAL A 36 7.72 11.64 -8.71
CA VAL A 36 7.41 12.85 -7.92
C VAL A 36 5.94 12.86 -7.50
N PHE A 37 5.04 12.41 -8.38
CA PHE A 37 3.60 12.39 -8.11
C PHE A 37 3.18 11.17 -7.31
N THR A 38 3.70 9.99 -7.65
CA THR A 38 3.29 8.74 -7.01
C THR A 38 3.82 8.60 -5.59
N VAL A 39 5.02 9.11 -5.28
CA VAL A 39 5.56 9.06 -3.90
C VAL A 39 4.73 9.91 -2.94
N ALA A 40 4.33 11.12 -3.35
CA ALA A 40 3.52 12.01 -2.52
C ALA A 40 2.16 11.38 -2.14
N ALA A 41 1.54 10.65 -3.09
CA ALA A 41 0.27 9.97 -2.86
C ALA A 41 0.39 8.74 -1.95
N VAL A 42 1.54 8.06 -1.92
CA VAL A 42 1.73 6.81 -1.17
C VAL A 42 2.01 7.02 0.32
N ILE A 43 2.66 8.13 0.69
CA ILE A 43 3.00 8.45 2.08
C ILE A 43 1.79 8.29 3.04
N PRO A 44 0.61 8.89 2.78
CA PRO A 44 -0.54 8.74 3.66
C PRO A 44 -1.24 7.39 3.56
N MET A 45 -1.02 6.62 2.48
CA MET A 45 -1.67 5.31 2.27
C MET A 45 -0.97 4.17 3.02
N PHE A 46 0.21 4.43 3.59
CA PHE A 46 0.98 3.42 4.30
C PHE A 46 0.28 3.02 5.62
N PRO A 47 0.07 1.71 5.90
CA PRO A 47 -0.71 1.25 7.05
C PRO A 47 0.11 1.27 8.36
N GLY A 48 0.59 2.45 8.75
CA GLY A 48 1.51 2.63 9.87
C GLY A 48 0.94 2.18 11.23
N ILE A 49 -0.32 2.52 11.52
CA ILE A 49 -0.96 2.15 12.78
C ILE A 49 -1.08 0.63 12.89
N SER A 50 -1.57 -0.05 11.85
CA SER A 50 -1.69 -1.51 11.85
C SER A 50 -0.32 -2.19 12.00
N ALA A 51 0.71 -1.71 11.30
CA ALA A 51 2.07 -2.24 11.45
C ALA A 51 2.60 -2.06 12.89
N TYR A 52 2.40 -0.88 13.48
CA TYR A 52 2.86 -0.58 14.84
C TYR A 52 2.10 -1.39 15.90
N THR A 53 0.78 -1.57 15.75
CA THR A 53 -0.03 -2.42 16.63
C THR A 53 0.41 -3.89 16.56
N ALA A 54 0.72 -4.40 15.37
CA ALA A 54 1.25 -5.76 15.20
C ALA A 54 2.62 -5.92 15.89
N MET A 55 3.51 -4.94 15.70
CA MET A 55 4.84 -4.92 16.33
C MET A 55 4.75 -4.90 17.85
N ILE A 56 3.94 -4.01 18.44
CA ILE A 56 3.74 -3.97 19.89
C ILE A 56 3.19 -5.29 20.40
N SER A 57 2.24 -5.90 19.69
CA SER A 57 1.65 -7.18 20.09
C SER A 57 2.70 -8.29 20.10
N ALA A 58 3.61 -8.30 19.13
CA ALA A 58 4.74 -9.24 19.08
C ALA A 58 5.70 -9.05 20.26
N VAL A 59 6.06 -7.80 20.57
CA VAL A 59 6.91 -7.46 21.72
C VAL A 59 6.24 -7.88 23.03
N LYS A 60 4.93 -7.63 23.19
CA LYS A 60 4.18 -8.05 24.38
C LYS A 60 4.16 -9.57 24.55
N ILE A 61 3.97 -10.33 23.47
CA ILE A 61 4.05 -11.81 23.52
C ILE A 61 5.44 -12.27 23.91
N SER A 62 6.49 -11.61 23.40
CA SER A 62 7.88 -11.95 23.72
C SER A 62 8.25 -11.68 25.19
N HIS A 63 7.68 -10.63 25.81
CA HIS A 63 8.00 -10.25 27.19
C HIS A 63 7.09 -10.90 28.23
N PHE A 64 5.79 -10.98 27.98
CA PHE A 64 4.79 -11.45 28.94
C PHE A 64 4.33 -12.89 28.71
N GLY A 65 4.83 -13.54 27.65
CA GLY A 65 4.43 -14.88 27.25
C GLY A 65 3.20 -14.89 26.34
N TYR A 66 2.78 -16.10 25.94
CA TYR A 66 1.68 -16.29 25.01
C TYR A 66 0.34 -15.82 25.59
N SER A 67 -0.40 -15.06 24.80
CA SER A 67 -1.77 -14.66 25.08
C SER A 67 -2.57 -14.70 23.79
N GLU A 68 -3.67 -15.45 23.79
CA GLU A 68 -4.57 -15.59 22.65
C GLU A 68 -5.03 -14.24 22.06
N PRO A 69 -5.54 -13.26 22.85
CA PRO A 69 -5.96 -11.97 22.30
C PRO A 69 -4.81 -11.17 21.68
N LEU A 70 -3.59 -11.27 22.23
CA LEU A 70 -2.42 -10.62 21.63
C LEU A 70 -2.01 -11.29 20.31
N MET A 71 -2.11 -12.61 20.22
CA MET A 71 -1.79 -13.36 19.00
C MET A 71 -2.77 -13.03 17.87
N ILE A 72 -4.08 -12.97 18.17
CA ILE A 72 -5.11 -12.57 17.21
C ILE A 72 -4.87 -11.12 16.75
N THR A 73 -4.55 -10.22 17.68
CA THR A 73 -4.27 -8.80 17.36
C THR A 73 -3.04 -8.65 16.49
N LEU A 74 -1.97 -9.41 16.77
CA LEU A 74 -0.75 -9.47 15.97
C LEU A 74 -1.07 -9.91 14.56
N LEU A 75 -1.67 -11.09 14.39
CA LEU A 75 -1.93 -11.69 13.08
C LEU A 75 -2.88 -10.82 12.25
N THR A 76 -3.96 -10.32 12.84
CA THR A 76 -4.95 -9.51 12.13
C THR A 76 -4.32 -8.22 11.59
N ASN A 77 -3.59 -7.50 12.43
CA ASN A 77 -2.98 -6.24 12.03
C ASN A 77 -1.78 -6.44 11.09
N PHE A 78 -1.02 -7.52 11.27
CA PHE A 78 0.08 -7.88 10.40
C PHE A 78 -0.40 -8.26 8.99
N LEU A 79 -1.42 -9.12 8.90
CA LEU A 79 -2.01 -9.53 7.62
C LEU A 79 -2.64 -8.33 6.91
N LYS A 80 -3.33 -7.45 7.63
CA LYS A 80 -3.88 -6.22 7.08
C LYS A 80 -2.79 -5.29 6.55
N ALA A 81 -1.75 -5.03 7.34
CA ALA A 81 -0.66 -4.15 6.95
C ALA A 81 0.12 -4.70 5.74
N SER A 82 0.49 -5.99 5.77
CA SER A 82 1.20 -6.64 4.66
C SER A 82 0.36 -6.69 3.38
N SER A 83 -0.94 -6.95 3.48
CA SER A 83 -1.85 -6.94 2.33
C SER A 83 -1.97 -5.56 1.70
N ILE A 84 -2.09 -4.49 2.50
CA ILE A 84 -2.14 -3.11 2.01
C ILE A 84 -0.81 -2.73 1.35
N VAL A 85 0.34 -3.05 1.97
CA VAL A 85 1.66 -2.78 1.38
C VAL A 85 1.84 -3.53 0.07
N GLY A 86 1.46 -4.81 0.02
CA GLY A 86 1.49 -5.61 -1.20
C GLY A 86 0.61 -5.03 -2.30
N ALA A 87 -0.61 -4.62 -1.97
CA ALA A 87 -1.54 -3.95 -2.89
C ALA A 87 -0.98 -2.63 -3.44
N LEU A 88 -0.32 -1.83 -2.60
CA LEU A 88 0.36 -0.60 -3.01
C LEU A 88 1.52 -0.91 -3.96
N SER A 89 2.44 -1.80 -3.56
CA SER A 89 3.62 -2.16 -4.36
C SER A 89 3.25 -2.69 -5.74
N ILE A 90 2.26 -3.58 -5.82
CA ILE A 90 1.82 -4.15 -7.10
C ILE A 90 1.07 -3.11 -7.92
N GLY A 91 0.07 -2.44 -7.33
CA GLY A 91 -0.80 -1.53 -8.08
C GLY A 91 -0.07 -0.29 -8.62
N LEU A 92 0.98 0.21 -7.96
CA LEU A 92 1.83 1.27 -8.51
C LEU A 92 2.77 0.80 -9.62
N SER A 93 3.23 -0.45 -9.54
CA SER A 93 4.20 -0.99 -10.51
C SER A 93 3.56 -1.43 -11.82
N VAL A 94 2.29 -1.87 -11.79
CA VAL A 94 1.55 -2.34 -12.98
C VAL A 94 1.43 -1.27 -14.08
N PRO A 95 0.99 -0.02 -13.81
CA PRO A 95 0.92 1.03 -14.83
C PRO A 95 2.29 1.36 -15.42
N GLY A 96 3.32 1.39 -14.58
CA GLY A 96 4.70 1.61 -15.03
C GLY A 96 5.16 0.51 -15.99
N LEU A 97 5.07 -0.76 -15.59
CA LEU A 97 5.52 -1.89 -16.40
C LEU A 97 4.74 -2.04 -17.71
N TRP A 98 3.43 -1.79 -17.70
CA TRP A 98 2.60 -1.89 -18.90
C TRP A 98 2.89 -0.74 -19.88
N LEU A 99 2.88 0.52 -19.41
CA LEU A 99 3.02 1.69 -20.30
C LEU A 99 4.45 1.90 -20.79
N TYR A 100 5.47 1.58 -19.99
CA TYR A 100 6.87 1.71 -20.40
C TYR A 100 7.32 0.63 -21.40
N ARG A 101 6.59 -0.50 -21.51
CA ARG A 101 6.92 -1.56 -22.49
C ARG A 101 6.75 -1.12 -23.95
N LYS A 102 5.91 -0.13 -24.26
CA LYS A 102 5.58 0.23 -25.66
C LYS A 102 6.31 1.45 -26.23
N ARG A 103 6.93 2.32 -25.43
CA ARG A 103 7.77 3.43 -25.91
C ARG A 103 8.86 3.74 -24.89
N PRO A 104 10.11 3.32 -25.13
CA PRO A 104 11.21 3.69 -24.24
C PRO A 104 11.61 5.12 -24.58
N ARG A 105 11.59 6.08 -23.64
CA ARG A 105 12.44 7.27 -23.71
C ARG A 105 12.73 7.87 -22.33
N VAL A 106 14.03 8.15 -22.17
CA VAL A 106 14.79 9.11 -21.33
C VAL A 106 14.48 9.21 -19.84
#